data_AF-U4VDT9-F1
#
_entry.id   AF-U4VDT9-F1
#
_cell.length_a   1.000
_cell.length_b   1.000
_cell.length_c   1.000
_cell.angle_alpha   90.00
_cell.angle_beta   90.00
_cell.angle_gamma   90.00
#
_symmetry.space_group_name_H-M   'P 1'
#
loop_
_entity.id
_entity.type
_entity.pdbx_description
1 polymer ?
#
loop_
_entity_poly.entity_id
_entity_poly.type
_entity_poly.pdbx_seq_one_letter_code
_entity_poly.pdbx_strand_id
1 'polypeptide(L)'
;MIQFSAKTGLVEALLLDNGYLTDVRTAAAGAVAAKHLAREDARVAAIFGAGMQAGMQLEALTLVRPISEARIWARNFESAQKTARSFSEKFAIPVTAIAEARHACQDADIIVTTTPSETPLIEAEWLVSGQHITAIGSDAEHKNEIDPALFRRPITYVADSLSQTRRLGELHHAISAGIVAADTIFPELGQIALNTPPSNERQRT
;
A
#
# COMPACT_ATOMS: atom_id res chain seq x y z
N MET A 1 -11.41 18.02 -9.68
CA MET A 1 -12.60 17.32 -9.13
C MET A 1 -13.84 18.22 -9.17
N ILE A 2 -15.06 17.69 -9.30
CA ILE A 2 -16.31 18.48 -9.25
C ILE A 2 -17.13 18.06 -8.02
N GLN A 3 -17.58 19.04 -7.23
CA GLN A 3 -18.49 18.81 -6.11
C GLN A 3 -19.91 19.22 -6.49
N PHE A 4 -20.85 18.31 -6.24
CA PHE A 4 -22.29 18.56 -6.38
C PHE A 4 -22.96 18.63 -5.02
N SER A 5 -23.97 19.48 -4.90
CA SER A 5 -24.84 19.50 -3.73
C SER A 5 -25.65 18.21 -3.66
N ALA A 6 -25.60 17.50 -2.53
CA ALA A 6 -26.43 16.32 -2.32
C ALA A 6 -27.94 16.65 -2.24
N LYS A 7 -28.30 17.92 -2.00
CA LYS A 7 -29.71 18.36 -1.89
C LYS A 7 -30.32 18.77 -3.24
N THR A 8 -29.54 19.46 -4.06
CA THR A 8 -30.05 20.11 -5.29
C THR A 8 -29.49 19.51 -6.56
N GLY A 9 -28.41 18.72 -6.48
CA GLY A 9 -27.68 18.22 -7.64
C GLY A 9 -26.92 19.30 -8.43
N LEU A 10 -26.91 20.55 -7.95
CA LEU A 10 -26.19 21.64 -8.60
C LEU A 10 -24.70 21.58 -8.27
N VAL A 11 -23.87 22.03 -9.21
CA VAL A 11 -22.43 22.18 -8.99
C VAL A 11 -22.18 23.27 -7.96
N GLU A 12 -21.48 22.93 -6.88
CA GLU A 12 -21.09 23.87 -5.81
C GLU A 12 -19.63 24.30 -5.94
N ALA A 13 -18.75 23.41 -6.43
CA ALA A 13 -17.35 23.72 -6.62
C ALA A 13 -16.73 22.94 -7.78
N LEU A 14 -15.76 23.59 -8.44
CA LEU A 14 -14.82 22.97 -9.36
C LEU A 14 -13.42 23.15 -8.80
N LEU A 15 -12.76 22.04 -8.50
CA LEU A 15 -11.39 22.01 -7.96
C LEU A 15 -10.41 21.71 -9.09
N LEU A 16 -9.52 22.67 -9.36
CA LEU A 16 -8.43 22.54 -10.35
C LEU A 16 -7.17 21.98 -9.69
N ASP A 17 -7.31 20.80 -9.08
CA ASP A 17 -6.28 20.20 -8.22
C ASP A 17 -5.24 19.36 -8.99
N ASN A 18 -5.40 19.19 -10.31
CA ASN A 18 -4.49 18.42 -11.18
C ASN A 18 -4.15 17.01 -10.64
N GLY A 19 -5.11 16.36 -9.97
CA GLY A 19 -4.94 15.01 -9.41
C GLY A 19 -4.35 14.98 -7.99
N TYR A 20 -3.97 16.12 -7.42
CA TYR A 20 -3.40 16.21 -6.09
C TYR A 20 -4.28 15.55 -5.01
N LEU A 21 -5.59 15.75 -5.04
CA LEU A 21 -6.49 15.15 -4.05
C LEU A 21 -6.58 13.63 -4.21
N THR A 22 -6.46 13.12 -5.44
CA THR A 22 -6.34 11.68 -5.69
C THR A 22 -5.05 11.15 -5.09
N ASP A 23 -3.94 11.88 -5.23
CA ASP A 23 -2.68 11.44 -4.68
C ASP A 23 -2.72 11.37 -3.14
N VAL A 24 -3.22 12.44 -2.50
CA VAL A 24 -3.35 12.55 -1.05
C VAL A 24 -4.27 11.48 -0.49
N ARG A 25 -5.46 11.27 -1.08
CA ARG A 25 -6.42 10.29 -0.56
C ARG A 25 -5.94 8.85 -0.73
N THR A 26 -5.13 8.57 -1.76
CA THR A 26 -4.52 7.25 -1.97
C THR A 26 -3.45 6.96 -0.91
N ALA A 27 -2.61 7.94 -0.59
CA ALA A 27 -1.65 7.85 0.50
C ALA A 27 -2.32 7.71 1.88
N ALA A 28 -3.38 8.49 2.13
CA ALA A 28 -4.15 8.40 3.36
C ALA A 28 -4.78 7.01 3.54
N ALA A 29 -5.32 6.41 2.47
CA ALA A 29 -5.86 5.04 2.52
C ALA A 29 -4.78 4.01 2.90
N GLY A 30 -3.59 4.11 2.30
CA GLY A 30 -2.46 3.24 2.65
C GLY A 30 -2.00 3.39 4.10
N ALA A 31 -1.96 4.63 4.63
CA ALA A 31 -1.66 4.88 6.03
C ALA A 31 -2.76 4.39 6.98
N VAL A 32 -4.04 4.48 6.62
CA VAL A 32 -5.13 3.89 7.41
C VAL A 32 -4.99 2.37 7.45
N ALA A 33 -4.73 1.72 6.32
CA ALA A 33 -4.45 0.28 6.29
C ALA A 33 -3.29 -0.09 7.23
N ALA A 34 -2.15 0.59 7.10
CA ALA A 34 -0.99 0.35 7.97
C ALA A 34 -1.29 0.62 9.45
N LYS A 35 -2.05 1.68 9.76
CA LYS A 35 -2.44 2.05 11.13
C LYS A 35 -3.20 0.93 11.84
N HIS A 36 -4.06 0.22 11.11
CA HIS A 36 -4.89 -0.84 11.67
C HIS A 36 -4.27 -2.23 11.57
N LEU A 37 -3.46 -2.50 10.54
CA LEU A 37 -3.03 -3.85 10.19
C LEU A 37 -1.52 -4.10 10.36
N ALA A 38 -0.68 -3.06 10.33
CA ALA A 38 0.74 -3.23 10.59
C ALA A 38 1.03 -3.29 12.09
N ARG A 39 2.12 -3.96 12.47
CA ARG A 39 2.61 -3.95 13.86
C ARG A 39 2.87 -2.52 14.33
N GLU A 40 2.59 -2.23 15.60
CA GLU A 40 2.76 -0.88 16.16
C GLU A 40 4.24 -0.46 16.24
N ASP A 41 5.14 -1.44 16.35
CA ASP A 41 6.59 -1.28 16.41
C ASP A 41 7.28 -1.34 15.04
N ALA A 42 6.53 -1.26 13.94
CA ALA A 42 7.08 -1.26 12.58
C ALA A 42 7.98 -0.04 12.33
N ARG A 43 9.23 -0.29 11.93
CA ARG A 43 10.31 0.71 11.78
C ARG A 43 10.91 0.76 10.39
N VAL A 44 10.88 -0.35 9.65
CA VAL A 44 11.50 -0.47 8.33
C VAL A 44 10.44 -0.48 7.24
N ALA A 45 10.45 0.52 6.36
CA ALA A 45 9.57 0.57 5.18
C ALA A 45 10.32 0.19 3.89
N ALA A 46 9.73 -0.64 3.04
CA ALA A 46 10.19 -0.89 1.67
C ALA A 46 9.16 -0.36 0.67
N ILE A 47 9.56 0.56 -0.19
CA ILE A 47 8.70 1.18 -1.19
C ILE A 47 9.14 0.71 -2.58
N PHE A 48 8.24 0.03 -3.28
CA PHE A 48 8.41 -0.43 -4.65
C PHE A 48 7.79 0.61 -5.58
N GLY A 49 8.63 1.30 -6.34
CA GLY A 49 8.28 2.45 -7.16
C GLY A 49 9.05 3.70 -6.74
N ALA A 50 9.28 4.58 -7.70
CA ALA A 50 10.01 5.84 -7.52
C ALA A 50 9.19 7.07 -7.97
N GLY A 51 7.86 6.92 -8.08
CA GLY A 51 6.94 7.97 -8.52
C GLY A 51 6.35 8.80 -7.37
N MET A 52 5.34 9.63 -7.70
CA MET A 52 4.66 10.52 -6.73
C MET A 52 4.11 9.76 -5.52
N GLN A 53 3.41 8.64 -5.76
CA GLN A 53 2.84 7.81 -4.70
C GLN A 53 3.92 7.23 -3.76
N ALA A 54 5.13 6.94 -4.24
CA ALA A 54 6.20 6.43 -3.39
C ALA A 54 6.49 7.39 -2.22
N GLY A 55 6.54 8.69 -2.51
CA GLY A 55 6.80 9.73 -1.52
C GLY A 55 5.62 10.02 -0.62
N MET A 56 4.42 10.09 -1.18
CA MET A 56 3.22 10.33 -0.37
C MET A 56 2.89 9.15 0.56
N GLN A 57 3.10 7.92 0.11
CA GLN A 57 2.91 6.73 0.95
C GLN A 57 3.92 6.70 2.09
N LEU A 58 5.21 6.96 1.82
CA LEU A 58 6.22 7.04 2.88
C LEU A 58 5.90 8.16 3.88
N GLU A 59 5.52 9.34 3.39
CA GLU A 59 5.09 10.46 4.24
C GLU A 59 3.91 10.06 5.13
N ALA A 60 2.87 9.48 4.55
CA ALA A 60 1.69 9.08 5.29
C ALA A 60 1.99 7.93 6.29
N LEU A 61 2.90 7.02 5.96
CA LEU A 61 3.36 5.97 6.88
C LEU A 61 4.05 6.55 8.12
N THR A 62 4.91 7.56 7.96
CA THR A 62 5.61 8.21 9.09
C THR A 62 4.64 8.89 10.07
N LEU A 63 3.42 9.21 9.65
CA LEU A 63 2.38 9.77 10.52
C LEU A 63 1.71 8.73 11.42
N VAL A 64 1.78 7.44 11.05
CA VAL A 64 1.04 6.37 11.74
C VAL A 64 1.94 5.30 12.34
N ARG A 65 3.23 5.24 11.96
CA ARG A 65 4.21 4.29 12.47
C ARG A 65 5.56 4.94 12.72
N PRO A 66 6.36 4.43 13.67
CA PRO A 66 7.67 4.98 14.01
C PRO A 66 8.75 4.57 12.98
N ILE A 67 8.49 4.84 11.70
CA ILE A 67 9.40 4.52 10.60
C ILE A 67 10.73 5.25 10.83
N SER A 68 11.80 4.47 10.99
CA SER A 68 13.15 4.97 11.24
C SER A 68 14.10 4.72 10.08
N GLU A 69 13.75 3.86 9.13
CA GLU A 69 14.46 3.71 7.87
C GLU A 69 13.50 3.33 6.73
N ALA A 70 13.88 3.69 5.50
CA ALA A 70 13.16 3.27 4.31
C ALA A 70 14.09 2.77 3.20
N ARG A 71 13.54 1.93 2.33
CA ARG A 71 14.22 1.32 1.19
C ARG A 71 13.40 1.61 -0.06
N ILE A 72 14.04 2.11 -1.10
CA ILE A 72 13.40 2.37 -2.39
C ILE A 72 13.92 1.36 -3.39
N TRP A 73 13.01 0.59 -3.97
CA TRP A 73 13.29 -0.23 -5.13
C TRP A 73 12.52 0.33 -6.33
N ALA A 74 13.16 0.38 -7.50
CA ALA A 74 12.49 0.65 -8.75
C ALA A 74 13.24 -0.05 -9.89
N ARG A 75 12.51 -0.36 -10.97
CA ARG A 75 13.07 -1.00 -12.17
C ARG A 75 14.29 -0.25 -12.73
N ASN A 76 14.24 1.09 -12.69
CA ASN A 76 15.40 1.94 -12.96
C ASN A 76 16.08 2.29 -11.63
N PHE A 77 17.27 1.75 -11.41
CA PHE A 77 18.04 1.98 -10.18
C PHE A 77 18.46 3.44 -10.00
N GLU A 78 18.74 4.18 -11.07
CA GLU A 78 19.07 5.61 -10.99
C GLU A 78 17.87 6.42 -10.47
N SER A 79 16.65 6.07 -10.89
CA SER A 79 15.42 6.67 -10.34
C SER A 79 15.29 6.37 -8.84
N ALA A 80 15.53 5.11 -8.42
CA ALA A 80 15.53 4.74 -7.00
C ALA A 80 16.56 5.56 -6.20
N GLN A 81 17.78 5.75 -6.73
CA GLN A 81 18.83 6.55 -6.09
C GLN A 81 18.42 8.02 -5.94
N LYS A 82 17.85 8.64 -6.97
CA LYS A 82 17.37 10.03 -6.91
C LYS A 82 16.27 10.19 -5.86
N THR A 83 15.30 9.28 -5.87
CA THR A 83 14.19 9.27 -4.92
C THR A 83 14.67 9.04 -3.49
N ALA A 84 15.58 8.09 -3.25
CA ALA A 84 16.12 7.81 -1.93
C ALA A 84 16.88 9.01 -1.34
N ARG A 85 17.67 9.73 -2.15
CA ARG A 85 18.33 10.97 -1.71
C ARG A 85 17.31 12.03 -1.31
N SER A 86 16.34 12.32 -2.19
CA SER A 86 15.29 13.30 -1.92
C SER A 86 14.48 12.97 -0.67
N PHE A 87 14.16 11.70 -0.45
CA PHE A 87 13.36 11.27 0.70
C PHE A 87 14.17 11.28 1.99
N SER A 88 15.46 10.93 1.94
CA SER A 88 16.34 11.06 3.11
C SER A 88 16.37 12.50 3.63
N GLU A 89 16.48 13.48 2.71
CA GLU A 89 16.46 14.90 3.04
C GLU A 89 15.08 15.35 3.55
N LYS A 90 14.00 14.96 2.85
CA LYS A 90 12.63 15.38 3.20
C LYS A 90 12.17 14.87 4.57
N PHE A 91 12.46 13.61 4.89
CA PHE A 91 11.92 12.93 6.07
C PHE A 91 12.91 12.86 7.24
N ALA A 92 14.16 13.27 7.04
CA ALA A 92 15.22 13.19 8.05
C ALA A 92 15.41 11.76 8.63
N ILE A 93 15.20 10.74 7.80
CA ILE A 93 15.48 9.33 8.12
C ILE A 93 16.40 8.73 7.04
N PRO A 94 17.19 7.69 7.37
CA PRO A 94 17.92 6.92 6.36
C PRO A 94 16.97 6.35 5.30
N VAL A 95 17.15 6.78 4.04
CA VAL A 95 16.48 6.17 2.89
C VAL A 95 17.51 5.66 1.90
N THR A 96 17.48 4.36 1.60
CA THR A 96 18.47 3.71 0.73
C THR A 96 17.84 3.19 -0.55
N ALA A 97 18.55 3.31 -1.66
CA ALA A 97 18.13 2.69 -2.91
C ALA A 97 18.67 1.25 -2.96
N ILE A 98 17.78 0.29 -3.20
CA ILE A 98 18.12 -1.13 -3.30
C ILE A 98 17.93 -1.57 -4.76
N ALA A 99 18.96 -2.24 -5.33
CA ALA A 99 18.93 -2.67 -6.73
C ALA A 99 18.07 -3.92 -6.94
N GLU A 100 18.15 -4.87 -6.01
CA GLU A 100 17.46 -6.16 -6.06
C GLU A 100 16.13 -6.10 -5.30
N ALA A 101 15.04 -6.46 -5.97
CA ALA A 101 13.68 -6.44 -5.39
C ALA A 101 13.61 -7.27 -4.10
N ARG A 102 14.18 -8.48 -4.13
CA ARG A 102 14.24 -9.38 -2.98
C ARG A 102 14.91 -8.76 -1.76
N HIS A 103 16.02 -8.04 -1.95
CA HIS A 103 16.73 -7.38 -0.85
C HIS A 103 15.94 -6.21 -0.26
N ALA A 104 15.06 -5.58 -1.04
CA ALA A 104 14.18 -4.55 -0.50
C ALA A 104 13.12 -5.14 0.45
N CYS A 105 12.64 -6.36 0.19
CA CYS A 105 11.66 -7.06 1.04
C CYS A 105 12.26 -7.61 2.35
N GLN A 106 13.53 -8.02 2.35
CA GLN A 106 14.18 -8.64 3.52
C GLN A 106 14.12 -7.71 4.72
N ASP A 107 13.72 -8.19 5.90
CA ASP A 107 13.64 -7.40 7.15
C ASP A 107 12.80 -6.11 7.09
N ALA A 108 12.00 -5.92 6.04
CA ALA A 108 11.04 -4.81 5.97
C ALA A 108 9.83 -5.15 6.84
N ASP A 109 9.37 -4.21 7.67
CA ASP A 109 8.15 -4.39 8.45
C ASP A 109 6.91 -4.08 7.61
N ILE A 110 7.02 -3.06 6.76
CA ILE A 110 5.96 -2.59 5.88
C ILE A 110 6.50 -2.53 4.46
N ILE A 111 5.79 -3.15 3.51
CA ILE A 111 6.10 -3.09 2.09
C ILE A 111 4.96 -2.36 1.39
N VAL A 112 5.26 -1.35 0.58
CA VAL A 112 4.27 -0.62 -0.21
C VAL A 112 4.64 -0.73 -1.68
N THR A 113 3.69 -1.17 -2.50
CA THR A 113 3.88 -1.24 -3.96
C THR A 113 3.10 -0.13 -4.65
N THR A 114 3.76 0.61 -5.53
CA THR A 114 3.23 1.82 -6.20
C THR A 114 3.58 1.84 -7.69
N THR A 115 3.69 0.67 -8.32
CA THR A 115 4.12 0.50 -9.71
C THR A 115 2.96 0.09 -10.61
N PRO A 116 3.04 0.39 -11.93
CA PRO A 116 2.06 -0.10 -12.88
C PRO A 116 2.43 -1.50 -13.41
N SER A 117 3.05 -2.37 -12.60
CA SER A 117 3.51 -3.68 -13.09
C SER A 117 2.34 -4.59 -13.47
N GLU A 118 2.50 -5.34 -14.56
CA GLU A 118 1.57 -6.37 -15.02
C GLU A 118 2.01 -7.77 -14.60
N THR A 119 3.18 -7.86 -13.97
CA THR A 119 3.80 -9.11 -13.52
C THR A 119 4.34 -8.96 -12.10
N PRO A 120 4.24 -10.01 -11.26
CA PRO A 120 4.76 -9.98 -9.90
C PRO A 120 6.17 -9.40 -9.81
N LEU A 121 6.33 -8.40 -8.95
CA LEU A 121 7.62 -7.83 -8.56
C LEU A 121 8.12 -8.41 -7.23
N ILE A 122 7.19 -8.92 -6.43
CA ILE A 122 7.44 -9.54 -5.14
C ILE A 122 6.99 -11.00 -5.23
N GLU A 123 7.94 -11.93 -5.11
CA GLU A 123 7.66 -13.36 -5.05
C GLU A 123 7.15 -13.76 -3.66
N ALA A 124 6.24 -14.74 -3.63
CA ALA A 124 5.58 -15.15 -2.39
C ALA A 124 6.60 -15.68 -1.37
N GLU A 125 7.65 -16.36 -1.79
CA GLU A 125 8.70 -16.94 -0.93
C GLU A 125 9.62 -15.91 -0.26
N TRP A 126 9.67 -14.66 -0.74
CA TRP A 126 10.53 -13.63 -0.15
C TRP A 126 9.94 -13.07 1.15
N LEU A 127 8.62 -13.21 1.30
CA LEU A 127 7.86 -12.62 2.39
C LEU A 127 7.95 -13.47 3.67
N VAL A 128 7.99 -12.82 4.82
CA VAL A 128 8.06 -13.46 6.14
C VAL A 128 6.87 -13.05 7.01
N SER A 129 6.58 -13.84 8.04
CA SER A 129 5.49 -13.55 8.97
C SER A 129 5.73 -12.23 9.71
N GLY A 130 4.66 -11.48 9.94
CA GLY A 130 4.71 -10.19 10.63
C GLY A 130 4.90 -8.97 9.73
N GLN A 131 5.14 -9.18 8.44
CA GLN A 131 5.17 -8.11 7.45
C GLN A 131 3.76 -7.63 7.10
N HIS A 132 3.61 -6.33 6.91
CA HIS A 132 2.41 -5.72 6.34
C HIS A 132 2.69 -5.28 4.90
N ILE A 133 1.74 -5.52 4.00
CA ILE A 133 1.86 -5.10 2.60
C ILE A 133 0.66 -4.24 2.22
N THR A 134 0.93 -3.06 1.66
CA THR A 134 -0.07 -2.18 1.06
C THR A 134 0.14 -2.15 -0.45
N ALA A 135 -0.71 -2.85 -1.19
CA ALA A 135 -0.67 -2.88 -2.65
C ALA A 135 -1.48 -1.72 -3.23
N ILE A 136 -0.82 -0.67 -3.73
CA ILE A 136 -1.47 0.54 -4.26
C ILE A 136 -1.48 0.55 -5.79
N GLY A 137 -0.48 -0.03 -6.44
CA GLY A 137 -0.27 0.09 -7.89
C GLY A 137 -1.18 -0.80 -8.76
N SER A 138 -1.82 -1.82 -8.17
CA SER A 138 -2.62 -2.83 -8.86
C SER A 138 -4.10 -2.43 -9.03
N ASP A 139 -4.36 -1.26 -9.64
CA ASP A 139 -5.70 -0.65 -9.78
C ASP A 139 -6.43 -1.00 -11.10
N ALA A 140 -5.92 -1.95 -11.88
CA ALA A 140 -6.47 -2.37 -13.15
C ALA A 140 -6.47 -3.91 -13.31
N GLU A 141 -7.28 -4.43 -14.23
CA GLU A 141 -7.48 -5.89 -14.45
C GLU A 141 -6.19 -6.63 -14.85
N HIS A 142 -5.25 -5.95 -15.50
CA HIS A 142 -3.99 -6.52 -16.00
C HIS A 142 -2.80 -6.26 -15.08
N LYS A 143 -2.98 -5.45 -14.02
CA LYS A 143 -1.89 -5.08 -13.13
C LYS A 143 -1.79 -6.05 -11.97
N ASN A 144 -0.57 -6.47 -11.69
CA ASN A 144 -0.25 -7.39 -10.62
C ASN A 144 1.18 -7.13 -10.15
N GLU A 145 1.36 -6.81 -8.88
CA GLU A 145 2.66 -6.48 -8.30
C GLU A 145 3.16 -7.59 -7.36
N ILE A 146 2.29 -8.48 -6.88
CA ILE A 146 2.63 -9.52 -5.91
C ILE A 146 2.26 -10.89 -6.47
N ASP A 147 3.09 -11.89 -6.20
CA ASP A 147 2.82 -13.25 -6.65
C ASP A 147 1.51 -13.79 -6.04
N PRO A 148 0.52 -14.20 -6.88
CA PRO A 148 -0.73 -14.80 -6.40
C PRO A 148 -0.54 -16.04 -5.52
N ALA A 149 0.60 -16.73 -5.61
CA ALA A 149 0.94 -17.84 -4.73
C ALA A 149 0.97 -17.43 -3.24
N LEU A 150 1.08 -16.13 -2.93
CA LEU A 150 0.98 -15.59 -1.57
C LEU A 150 -0.33 -16.02 -0.88
N PHE A 151 -1.44 -16.15 -1.60
CA PHE A 151 -2.73 -16.57 -1.05
C PHE A 151 -2.77 -18.04 -0.60
N ARG A 152 -1.76 -18.86 -0.95
CA ARG A 152 -1.62 -20.22 -0.39
C ARG A 152 -1.09 -20.21 1.04
N ARG A 153 -0.55 -19.09 1.49
CA ARG A 153 0.02 -18.91 2.83
C ARG A 153 -1.08 -18.42 3.79
N PRO A 154 -0.92 -18.64 5.11
CA PRO A 154 -1.85 -18.11 6.11
C PRO A 154 -1.68 -16.59 6.27
N ILE A 155 -2.26 -15.84 5.34
CA ILE A 155 -2.25 -14.37 5.33
C ILE A 155 -3.59 -13.82 5.82
N THR A 156 -3.56 -12.59 6.34
CA THR A 156 -4.77 -11.78 6.50
C THR A 156 -4.87 -10.83 5.31
N TYR A 157 -5.82 -11.07 4.42
CA TYR A 157 -6.12 -10.17 3.31
C TYR A 157 -7.29 -9.26 3.67
N VAL A 158 -7.15 -7.96 3.40
CA VAL A 158 -8.16 -6.94 3.63
C VAL A 158 -8.28 -6.11 2.37
N ALA A 159 -9.49 -6.03 1.81
CA ALA A 159 -9.75 -5.22 0.62
C ALA A 159 -10.12 -3.78 1.02
N ASP A 160 -9.86 -2.80 0.17
CA ASP A 160 -10.52 -1.50 0.26
C ASP A 160 -12.00 -1.62 -0.16
N SER A 161 -12.24 -2.28 -1.30
CA SER A 161 -13.53 -2.78 -1.75
C SER A 161 -13.39 -4.19 -2.32
N LEU A 162 -14.05 -5.17 -1.70
CA LEU A 162 -14.00 -6.55 -2.13
C LEU A 162 -14.60 -6.72 -3.54
N SER A 163 -15.66 -5.97 -3.84
CA SER A 163 -16.30 -6.00 -5.15
C SER A 163 -15.36 -5.56 -6.30
N GLN A 164 -14.45 -4.62 -6.03
CA GLN A 164 -13.50 -4.11 -7.02
C GLN A 164 -12.28 -5.02 -7.12
N THR A 165 -11.70 -5.41 -5.99
CA THR A 165 -10.50 -6.26 -5.94
C THR A 165 -10.71 -7.68 -6.51
N ARG A 166 -11.94 -8.18 -6.58
CA ARG A 166 -12.24 -9.42 -7.34
C ARG A 166 -11.99 -9.30 -8.84
N ARG A 167 -12.06 -8.07 -9.36
CA ARG A 167 -11.90 -7.75 -10.78
C ARG A 167 -10.56 -7.11 -11.09
N LEU A 168 -9.92 -6.50 -10.10
CA LEU A 168 -8.71 -5.69 -10.25
C LEU A 168 -7.60 -6.20 -9.31
N GLY A 169 -6.35 -6.16 -9.77
CA GLY A 169 -5.19 -6.37 -8.91
C GLY A 169 -5.05 -7.78 -8.33
N GLU A 170 -4.40 -7.85 -7.17
CA GLU A 170 -3.85 -9.09 -6.61
C GLU A 170 -4.90 -10.21 -6.41
N LEU A 171 -6.08 -9.87 -5.88
CA LEU A 171 -7.14 -10.86 -5.62
C LEU A 171 -7.73 -11.38 -6.93
N HIS A 172 -7.88 -10.53 -7.95
CA HIS A 172 -8.32 -10.96 -9.27
C HIS A 172 -7.39 -12.03 -9.85
N HIS A 173 -6.08 -11.80 -9.81
CA HIS A 173 -5.10 -12.75 -10.33
C HIS A 173 -5.07 -14.06 -9.52
N ALA A 174 -5.25 -14.00 -8.19
CA ALA A 174 -5.36 -15.19 -7.35
C ALA A 174 -6.61 -16.03 -7.63
N ILE A 175 -7.75 -15.39 -7.91
CA ILE A 175 -8.98 -16.07 -8.33
C ILE A 175 -8.80 -16.69 -9.71
N SER A 176 -8.27 -15.92 -10.67
CA SER A 176 -8.01 -16.38 -12.05
C SER A 176 -7.04 -17.57 -12.10
N ALA A 177 -6.06 -17.61 -11.18
CA ALA A 177 -5.14 -18.73 -11.02
C ALA A 177 -5.73 -19.95 -10.29
N GLY A 178 -6.99 -19.88 -9.83
CA GLY A 178 -7.65 -20.95 -9.07
C GLY A 178 -7.08 -21.17 -7.66
N ILE A 179 -6.32 -20.20 -7.14
CA ILE A 179 -5.71 -20.27 -5.80
C ILE A 179 -6.74 -19.88 -4.73
N VAL A 180 -7.59 -18.92 -5.05
CA VAL A 180 -8.68 -18.43 -4.19
C VAL A 180 -10.01 -18.73 -4.87
N ALA A 181 -10.97 -19.28 -4.14
CA ALA A 181 -12.31 -19.50 -4.67
C ALA A 181 -13.02 -18.15 -4.90
N ALA A 182 -13.73 -18.02 -6.01
CA ALA A 182 -14.36 -16.76 -6.44
C ALA A 182 -15.43 -16.21 -5.47
N ASP A 183 -15.91 -17.04 -4.54
CA ASP A 183 -16.89 -16.71 -3.50
C ASP A 183 -16.26 -16.47 -2.12
N THR A 184 -14.93 -16.65 -1.97
CA THR A 184 -14.22 -16.43 -0.71
C THR A 184 -14.45 -15.02 -0.19
N ILE A 185 -14.93 -14.87 1.05
CA ILE A 185 -15.21 -13.58 1.66
C ILE A 185 -14.00 -13.08 2.43
N PHE A 186 -13.61 -11.83 2.16
CA PHE A 186 -12.58 -11.12 2.90
C PHE A 186 -13.17 -9.87 3.55
N PRO A 187 -12.63 -9.42 4.70
CA PRO A 187 -13.04 -8.16 5.29
C PRO A 187 -12.63 -6.97 4.44
N GLU A 188 -13.40 -5.89 4.55
CA GLU A 188 -13.07 -4.60 3.95
C GLU A 188 -12.45 -3.66 5.00
N LEU A 189 -11.60 -2.73 4.56
CA LEU A 189 -10.88 -1.80 5.43
C LEU A 189 -11.83 -0.95 6.30
N GLY A 190 -13.00 -0.58 5.77
CA GLY A 190 -14.02 0.12 6.54
C GLY A 190 -14.54 -0.69 7.74
N GLN A 191 -14.68 -2.01 7.59
CA GLN A 191 -15.08 -2.91 8.68
C GLN A 191 -13.98 -3.01 9.74
N ILE A 192 -12.71 -3.10 9.31
CA ILE A 192 -11.56 -3.09 10.21
C ILE A 192 -11.51 -1.79 11.01
N ALA A 193 -11.68 -0.64 10.36
CA ALA A 193 -11.62 0.67 10.99
C ALA A 193 -12.71 0.86 12.06
N LEU A 194 -13.93 0.38 11.81
CA LEU A 194 -15.06 0.48 12.76
C LEU A 194 -14.92 -0.46 13.96
N ASN A 195 -14.32 -1.64 13.77
CA ASN A 195 -14.19 -2.66 14.82
C ASN A 195 -12.93 -2.48 15.68
N THR A 196 -12.13 -1.45 15.41
CA THR A 196 -10.90 -1.20 16.15
C THR A 196 -11.15 -0.19 17.28
N PRO A 197 -10.99 -0.57 18.56
CA PRO A 197 -11.12 0.38 19.66
C PRO A 197 -10.07 1.50 19.55
N PRO A 198 -10.41 2.74 19.99
CA PRO A 198 -9.49 3.87 19.97
C PRO A 198 -8.17 3.49 20.69
N SER A 199 -7.04 3.98 20.16
CA SER A 199 -5.67 3.62 20.57
C SER A 199 -5.41 3.66 22.07
N ASN A 200 -6.19 4.45 22.82
CA ASN A 200 -6.04 4.64 24.26
C ASN A 200 -6.55 3.45 25.09
N GLU A 201 -7.24 2.48 24.48
CA GLU A 201 -7.80 1.30 25.15
C GLU A 201 -6.97 0.02 24.92
N ARG A 202 -6.03 0.02 23.97
CA ARG A 202 -5.20 -1.16 23.66
C ARG A 202 -4.10 -1.43 24.68
N GLN A 203 -3.82 -0.50 25.59
CA GLN A 203 -2.81 -0.64 26.65
C GLN A 203 -3.36 -1.27 27.94
N ARG A 204 -4.62 -1.73 27.97
CA ARG A 204 -5.28 -2.21 29.20
C ARG A 204 -5.65 -3.70 29.23
N THR A 205 -5.15 -4.51 28.31
CA THR A 205 -5.37 -5.98 28.33
C THR A 205 -4.09 -6.73 28.05
#